data_AF-A0A955T1L9-F1
#
_entry.id   AF-A0A955T1L9-F1
#
_cell.length_a   1.000
_cell.length_b   1.000
_cell.length_c   1.000
_cell.angle_alpha   90.00
_cell.angle_beta   90.00
_cell.angle_gamma   90.00
#
_symmetry.space_group_name_H-M   'P 1'
#
loop_
_entity.id
_entity.type
_entity.pdbx_description
1 polymer ?
#
loop_
_entity_poly.entity_id
_entity_poly.type
_entity_poly.pdbx_seq_one_letter_code
_entity_poly.pdbx_strand_id
1 'polypeptide(L)'
;MSGLTALGVVYGDIGTSPLYALRECFFGVHQVPANRDNVLGVLSLILWSLVIVISIKYLVYVMRADNNGEGGILALMALLVPWRRGDSPPRVVVLTLGLFGAALLYGDGMITPAISVLSAVEGLRQATTALDEAIVPIAAVILFLLFVFQQRGTAGVGSVFGPIMVVWFLTLACLGISGIVQNPDVISAVNPTYAIHFFLQNRGSGFLVLGAIFLVVT
;
A
#
# COMPACT_ATOMS: atom_id res chain seq x y z
N MET A 1 0.44 3.25 -23.11
CA MET A 1 0.79 2.08 -22.28
C MET A 1 -0.26 1.01 -22.51
N SER A 2 0.12 -0.23 -22.80
CA SER A 2 -0.86 -1.33 -22.94
C SER A 2 -1.43 -1.69 -21.57
N GLY A 3 -2.71 -2.09 -21.48
CA GLY A 3 -3.39 -2.35 -20.20
C GLY A 3 -2.64 -3.33 -19.27
N LEU A 4 -1.91 -4.31 -19.83
CA LEU A 4 -1.06 -5.23 -19.05
C LEU A 4 0.11 -4.54 -18.36
N THR A 5 0.72 -3.53 -18.98
CA THR A 5 1.83 -2.78 -18.36
C THR A 5 1.35 -1.92 -17.19
N ALA A 6 0.13 -1.36 -17.26
CA ALA A 6 -0.47 -0.65 -16.14
C ALA A 6 -0.84 -1.59 -14.99
N LEU A 7 -1.37 -2.78 -15.30
CA LEU A 7 -1.63 -3.85 -14.33
C LEU A 7 -0.36 -4.29 -13.59
N GLY A 8 0.74 -4.48 -14.33
CA GLY A 8 2.01 -4.89 -13.75
C GLY A 8 2.69 -3.84 -12.87
N VAL A 9 2.61 -2.57 -13.26
CA VAL A 9 3.39 -1.48 -12.64
C VAL A 9 2.61 -0.74 -11.55
N VAL A 10 1.28 -0.55 -11.70
CA VAL A 10 0.47 0.28 -10.78
C VAL A 10 -0.30 -0.57 -9.77
N TYR A 11 -0.80 -1.74 -10.18
CA TYR A 11 -1.65 -2.55 -9.32
C TYR A 11 -0.88 -3.58 -8.49
N GLY A 12 0.43 -3.72 -8.71
CA GLY A 12 1.32 -4.59 -7.93
C GLY A 12 1.23 -4.32 -6.44
N ASP A 13 1.43 -3.06 -6.07
CA ASP A 13 1.48 -2.60 -4.68
C ASP A 13 0.14 -2.83 -3.96
N ILE A 14 -0.96 -2.37 -4.58
CA ILE A 14 -2.34 -2.52 -4.07
C ILE A 14 -2.70 -3.99 -3.82
N GLY A 15 -2.15 -4.93 -4.61
CA GLY A 15 -2.42 -6.36 -4.46
C GLY A 15 -1.67 -7.04 -3.31
N THR A 16 -0.50 -6.52 -2.93
CA THR A 16 0.37 -7.12 -1.90
C THR A 16 0.17 -6.49 -0.53
N SER A 17 -0.14 -5.19 -0.48
CA SER A 17 -0.31 -4.42 0.75
C SER A 17 -1.34 -5.00 1.73
N PRO A 18 -2.53 -5.50 1.31
CA PRO A 18 -3.49 -6.16 2.22
C PRO A 18 -2.92 -7.40 2.91
N LEU A 19 -2.10 -8.19 2.22
CA LEU A 19 -1.50 -9.41 2.77
C LEU A 19 -0.45 -9.07 3.83
N TYR A 20 0.34 -8.03 3.57
CA TYR A 20 1.33 -7.55 4.52
C TYR A 20 0.66 -6.95 5.77
N ALA A 21 -0.35 -6.10 5.58
CA ALA A 21 -1.10 -5.52 6.69
C ALA A 21 -1.78 -6.58 7.55
N LEU A 22 -2.40 -7.60 6.94
CA LEU A 22 -2.98 -8.73 7.68
C LEU A 22 -1.93 -9.45 8.52
N ARG A 23 -0.75 -9.73 7.94
CA ARG A 23 0.37 -10.34 8.67
C ARG A 23 0.80 -9.46 9.85
N GLU A 24 0.97 -8.16 9.64
CA GLU A 24 1.42 -7.23 10.69
C GLU A 24 0.37 -7.08 11.81
N CYS A 25 -0.92 -7.13 11.49
CA CYS A 25 -2.00 -7.08 12.49
C CYS A 25 -1.99 -8.27 13.46
N PHE A 26 -1.63 -9.47 13.00
CA PHE A 26 -1.73 -10.71 13.78
C PHE A 26 -0.38 -11.28 14.25
N PHE A 27 0.71 -10.96 13.56
CA PHE A 27 2.05 -11.51 13.81
C PHE A 27 3.13 -10.41 13.94
N GLY A 28 2.73 -9.15 13.88
CA GLY A 28 3.62 -8.00 14.03
C GLY A 28 3.90 -7.65 15.49
N VAL A 29 4.56 -6.51 15.68
CA VAL A 29 4.98 -6.03 17.02
C VAL A 29 3.77 -5.74 17.92
N HIS A 30 2.66 -5.33 17.34
CA HIS A 30 1.42 -4.95 18.04
C HIS A 30 0.28 -5.93 17.76
N GLN A 31 0.57 -7.22 17.90
CA GLN A 31 -0.37 -8.29 17.56
C GLN A 31 -1.66 -8.25 18.40
N VAL A 32 -2.77 -8.47 17.72
CA VAL A 32 -4.08 -8.71 18.32
C VAL A 32 -4.37 -10.21 18.30
N PRO A 33 -5.02 -10.79 19.32
CA PRO A 33 -5.36 -12.21 19.31
C PRO A 33 -6.17 -12.57 18.06
N ALA A 34 -5.76 -13.62 17.35
CA ALA A 34 -6.42 -14.14 16.15
C ALA A 34 -7.73 -14.89 16.50
N ASN A 35 -8.63 -14.23 17.20
CA ASN A 35 -9.98 -14.72 17.45
C ASN A 35 -10.92 -14.29 16.30
N ARG A 36 -12.09 -14.94 16.21
CA ARG A 36 -13.07 -14.69 15.15
C ARG A 36 -13.47 -13.21 15.05
N ASP A 37 -13.71 -12.55 16.19
CA ASP A 37 -14.18 -11.16 16.23
C ASP A 37 -13.12 -10.18 15.72
N ASN A 38 -11.86 -10.39 16.08
CA ASN A 38 -10.74 -9.56 15.64
C ASN A 38 -10.42 -9.80 14.16
N VAL A 39 -10.52 -11.03 13.67
CA VAL A 39 -10.34 -11.33 12.24
C VAL A 39 -11.40 -10.62 11.40
N LEU A 40 -12.68 -10.74 11.76
CA LEU A 40 -13.76 -10.05 11.05
C LEU A 40 -13.63 -8.52 11.17
N GLY A 41 -13.21 -8.03 12.34
CA GLY A 41 -12.94 -6.62 12.59
C GLY A 41 -11.84 -6.03 11.70
N VAL A 42 -10.69 -6.69 11.65
CA VAL A 42 -9.55 -6.28 10.80
C VAL A 42 -9.91 -6.37 9.32
N LEU A 43 -10.57 -7.44 8.88
CA LEU A 43 -11.02 -7.57 7.48
C LEU A 43 -12.00 -6.45 7.10
N SER A 44 -12.92 -6.11 8.01
CA SER A 44 -13.85 -4.99 7.82
C SER A 44 -13.12 -3.65 7.70
N LEU A 45 -12.12 -3.42 8.57
CA LEU A 45 -11.31 -2.21 8.54
C LEU A 45 -10.51 -2.08 7.23
N ILE A 46 -9.91 -3.16 6.77
CA ILE A 46 -9.16 -3.19 5.51
C ILE A 46 -10.11 -2.85 4.35
N LEU A 47 -11.25 -3.52 4.26
CA LEU A 47 -12.24 -3.30 3.20
C LEU A 47 -12.73 -1.84 3.18
N TRP A 48 -13.17 -1.33 4.33
CA TRP A 48 -13.70 0.04 4.41
C TRP A 48 -12.63 1.10 4.25
N SER A 49 -11.38 0.83 4.65
CA SER A 49 -10.25 1.71 4.39
C SER A 49 -9.98 1.83 2.88
N LEU A 50 -9.98 0.72 2.14
CA LEU A 50 -9.85 0.71 0.67
C LEU A 50 -11.00 1.48 0.00
N VAL A 51 -12.25 1.24 0.44
CA VAL A 51 -13.42 1.91 -0.13
C VAL A 51 -13.40 3.41 0.18
N ILE A 52 -13.23 3.81 1.43
CA ILE A 52 -13.31 5.23 1.83
C ILE A 52 -12.09 5.99 1.32
N VAL A 53 -10.89 5.45 1.51
CA VAL A 53 -9.67 6.19 1.19
C VAL A 53 -9.34 6.07 -0.29
N ILE A 54 -9.16 4.87 -0.84
CA ILE A 54 -8.74 4.72 -2.24
C ILE A 54 -9.89 5.01 -3.22
N SER A 55 -11.12 4.62 -2.91
CA SER A 55 -12.23 4.87 -3.85
C SER A 55 -12.83 6.25 -3.64
N ILE A 56 -13.38 6.55 -2.46
CA ILE A 56 -14.16 7.78 -2.25
C ILE A 56 -13.25 9.02 -2.16
N LYS A 57 -12.27 9.04 -1.25
CA LYS A 57 -11.41 10.22 -1.03
C LYS A 57 -10.61 10.58 -2.28
N TYR A 58 -10.00 9.60 -2.93
CA TYR A 58 -9.22 9.87 -4.15
C TYR A 58 -10.09 10.33 -5.32
N LEU A 59 -11.22 9.67 -5.60
CA LEU A 59 -12.08 10.06 -6.73
C LEU A 59 -12.78 11.42 -6.50
N VAL A 60 -13.22 11.69 -5.27
CA VAL A 60 -13.99 12.91 -4.97
C VAL A 60 -13.09 14.11 -4.74
N TYR A 61 -11.93 13.93 -4.11
CA TYR A 61 -11.10 15.06 -3.68
C TYR A 61 -9.81 15.16 -4.51
N VAL A 62 -9.02 14.09 -4.56
CA VAL A 62 -7.68 14.13 -5.19
C VAL A 62 -7.79 14.30 -6.71
N MET A 63 -8.63 13.51 -7.37
CA MET A 63 -8.84 13.59 -8.82
C MET A 63 -9.59 14.85 -9.26
N ARG A 64 -10.24 15.57 -8.32
CA ARG A 64 -10.86 16.88 -8.60
C ARG A 64 -9.90 18.05 -8.37
N ALA A 65 -8.88 17.87 -7.53
CA ALA A 65 -7.80 18.83 -7.32
C ALA A 65 -6.75 18.66 -8.43
N ASP A 66 -7.18 18.85 -9.67
CA ASP A 66 -6.40 18.68 -10.88
C ASP A 66 -5.95 20.05 -11.44
N ASN A 67 -4.71 20.13 -11.90
CA ASN A 67 -4.19 21.27 -12.65
C ASN A 67 -4.09 20.94 -14.15
N ASN A 68 -5.16 21.15 -14.92
CA ASN A 68 -5.18 20.90 -16.37
C ASN A 68 -4.77 19.45 -16.77
N GLY A 69 -5.11 18.44 -15.98
CA GLY A 69 -4.82 17.03 -16.29
C GLY A 69 -3.60 16.45 -15.56
N GLU A 70 -2.88 17.25 -14.78
CA GLU A 70 -1.77 16.80 -13.92
C GLU A 70 -2.21 16.78 -12.44
N GLY A 71 -2.38 15.56 -11.90
CA GLY A 71 -2.66 15.33 -10.49
C GLY A 71 -1.38 15.17 -9.65
N GLY A 72 -1.48 15.50 -8.36
CA GLY A 72 -0.45 15.17 -7.36
C GLY A 72 0.26 16.39 -6.75
N ILE A 73 1.09 16.11 -5.74
CA ILE A 73 1.78 17.13 -4.93
C ILE A 73 2.69 18.04 -5.78
N LEU A 74 3.29 17.51 -6.84
CA LEU A 74 4.15 18.27 -7.76
C LEU A 74 3.34 19.24 -8.64
N ALA A 75 2.16 18.83 -9.12
CA ALA A 75 1.26 19.70 -9.88
C ALA A 75 0.64 20.79 -9.01
N LEU A 76 0.31 20.46 -7.76
CA LEU A 76 -0.16 21.43 -6.75
C LEU A 76 0.95 22.42 -6.35
N MET A 77 2.21 21.97 -6.24
CA MET A 77 3.35 22.87 -6.06
C MET A 77 3.55 23.78 -7.26
N ALA A 78 3.43 23.27 -8.50
CA ALA A 78 3.55 24.07 -9.71
C ALA A 78 2.44 25.12 -9.84
N LEU A 79 1.23 24.84 -9.34
CA LEU A 79 0.10 25.78 -9.24
C LEU A 79 0.28 26.89 -8.21
N LEU A 80 1.08 26.66 -7.16
CA LEU A 80 1.34 27.66 -6.12
C LEU A 80 2.34 28.73 -6.55
N VAL A 81 3.10 28.47 -7.63
CA VAL A 81 4.14 29.39 -8.14
C VAL A 81 3.57 30.61 -8.92
N PRO A 82 2.46 30.54 -9.69
CA PRO A 82 1.99 31.68 -10.47
C PRO A 82 0.98 32.60 -9.77
N TRP A 83 0.54 32.35 -8.52
CA TRP A 83 -0.44 33.22 -7.84
C TRP A 83 0.18 34.57 -7.40
N ARG A 84 0.37 35.43 -8.39
CA ARG A 84 0.56 36.88 -8.26
C ARG A 84 -0.81 37.55 -8.23
N ARG A 85 -1.24 37.98 -7.04
CA ARG A 85 -1.84 39.31 -6.72
C ARG A 85 -2.69 39.19 -5.45
N GLY A 86 -2.22 39.82 -4.37
CA GLY A 86 -3.00 40.12 -3.16
C GLY A 86 -2.72 39.19 -1.97
N ASP A 87 -2.47 39.80 -0.80
CA ASP A 87 -2.60 39.32 0.60
C ASP A 87 -2.54 37.81 0.87
N SER A 88 -1.63 37.10 0.21
CA SER A 88 -1.46 35.65 0.29
C SER A 88 -0.51 35.26 1.44
N PRO A 89 -0.65 34.04 2.02
CA PRO A 89 0.25 33.55 3.09
C PRO A 89 1.72 33.69 2.67
N PRO A 90 2.66 33.87 3.64
CA PRO A 90 4.03 34.19 3.31
C PRO A 90 4.57 33.13 2.35
N ARG A 91 5.08 33.57 1.19
CA ARG A 91 5.69 32.72 0.14
C ARG A 91 6.63 31.65 0.72
N VAL A 92 7.30 31.97 1.83
CA VAL A 92 8.15 31.08 2.60
C VAL A 92 7.39 29.87 3.16
N VAL A 93 6.21 30.05 3.76
CA VAL A 93 5.38 28.97 4.34
C VAL A 93 4.89 28.01 3.25
N VAL A 94 4.46 28.53 2.12
CA VAL A 94 4.01 27.70 0.99
C VAL A 94 5.18 26.91 0.40
N LEU A 95 6.34 27.56 0.22
CA LEU A 95 7.55 26.94 -0.30
C LEU A 95 8.08 25.86 0.67
N THR A 96 8.06 26.11 1.98
CA THR A 96 8.51 25.12 2.98
C THR A 96 7.54 23.94 3.06
N LEU A 97 6.23 24.16 3.02
CA LEU A 97 5.25 23.08 2.96
C LEU A 97 5.41 22.23 1.68
N GLY A 98 5.67 22.87 0.55
CA GLY A 98 5.98 22.20 -0.71
C GLY A 98 7.24 21.35 -0.61
N LEU A 99 8.38 21.95 -0.25
CA LEU A 99 9.65 21.24 -0.04
C LEU A 99 9.52 20.07 0.93
N PHE A 100 8.79 20.26 2.02
CA PHE A 100 8.50 19.21 2.99
C PHE A 100 7.69 18.06 2.36
N GLY A 101 6.64 18.36 1.60
CA GLY A 101 5.87 17.36 0.86
C GLY A 101 6.69 16.59 -0.18
N ALA A 102 7.56 17.27 -0.95
CA ALA A 102 8.48 16.61 -1.88
C ALA A 102 9.49 15.70 -1.17
N ALA A 103 10.04 16.14 -0.03
CA ALA A 103 10.97 15.32 0.75
C ALA A 103 10.30 14.06 1.30
N LEU A 104 9.05 14.17 1.77
CA LEU A 104 8.26 13.01 2.19
C LEU A 104 8.00 12.04 1.03
N LEU A 105 7.60 12.55 -0.14
CA LEU A 105 7.35 11.73 -1.32
C LEU A 105 8.62 11.03 -1.82
N TYR A 106 9.77 11.72 -1.76
CA TYR A 106 11.06 11.14 -2.12
C TYR A 106 11.50 10.05 -1.13
N GLY A 107 11.27 10.29 0.17
CA GLY A 107 11.51 9.30 1.21
C GLY A 107 10.67 8.04 1.01
N ASP A 108 9.37 8.21 0.78
CA ASP A 108 8.44 7.11 0.50
C ASP A 108 8.86 6.30 -0.74
N GLY A 109 9.16 6.99 -1.85
CA GLY A 109 9.65 6.34 -3.08
C GLY A 109 10.98 5.57 -2.92
N MET A 110 11.80 5.91 -1.92
CA MET A 110 13.05 5.20 -1.64
C MET A 110 12.85 4.03 -0.65
N ILE A 111 11.92 4.17 0.30
CA ILE A 111 11.67 3.18 1.36
C ILE A 111 10.83 1.99 0.84
N THR A 112 9.81 2.25 0.03
CA THR A 112 8.84 1.23 -0.41
C THR A 112 9.47 0.06 -1.17
N PRO A 113 10.39 0.26 -2.13
CA PRO A 113 11.07 -0.86 -2.79
C PRO A 113 11.89 -1.70 -1.82
N ALA A 114 12.55 -1.04 -0.84
CA ALA A 114 13.39 -1.73 0.13
C ALA A 114 12.56 -2.61 1.08
N ILE A 115 11.49 -2.06 1.65
CA ILE A 115 10.61 -2.79 2.57
C ILE A 115 9.90 -3.93 1.84
N SER A 116 9.41 -3.70 0.62
CA SER A 116 8.68 -4.72 -0.15
C SER A 116 9.56 -5.92 -0.51
N VAL A 117 10.77 -5.67 -1.01
CA VAL A 117 11.72 -6.75 -1.34
C VAL A 117 12.19 -7.46 -0.08
N LEU A 118 12.51 -6.73 0.99
CA LEU A 118 12.90 -7.34 2.26
C LEU A 118 11.79 -8.23 2.82
N SER A 119 10.55 -7.74 2.86
CA SER A 119 9.38 -8.49 3.34
C SER A 119 9.09 -9.74 2.51
N ALA A 120 9.30 -9.67 1.18
CA ALA A 120 9.16 -10.82 0.29
C ALA A 120 10.22 -11.90 0.59
N VAL A 121 11.47 -11.51 0.83
CA VAL A 121 12.56 -12.44 1.19
C VAL A 121 12.35 -12.99 2.60
N GLU A 122 11.90 -12.17 3.56
CA GLU A 122 11.52 -12.63 4.90
C GLU A 122 10.36 -13.63 4.88
N GLY A 123 9.49 -13.58 3.88
CA GLY A 123 8.47 -14.60 3.65
C GLY A 123 9.04 -16.00 3.51
N LEU A 124 10.27 -16.15 2.99
CA LEU A 124 10.96 -17.43 2.86
C LEU A 124 11.28 -18.08 4.21
N ARG A 125 11.36 -17.30 5.30
CA ARG A 125 11.54 -17.83 6.66
C ARG A 125 10.45 -18.81 7.07
N GLN A 126 9.24 -18.65 6.53
CA GLN A 126 8.14 -19.58 6.79
C GLN A 126 8.41 -20.97 6.20
N ALA A 127 9.20 -21.05 5.13
CA ALA A 127 9.56 -22.31 4.47
C ALA A 127 10.90 -22.87 4.96
N THR A 128 11.87 -22.01 5.29
CA THR A 128 13.17 -22.44 5.84
C THR A 128 13.86 -21.32 6.63
N THR A 129 14.37 -21.65 7.82
CA THR A 129 15.15 -20.74 8.68
C THR A 129 16.64 -20.75 8.36
N ALA A 130 17.10 -21.63 7.47
CA ALA A 130 18.52 -21.74 7.09
C ALA A 130 19.04 -20.50 6.33
N LEU A 131 18.14 -19.64 5.84
CA LEU A 131 18.47 -18.45 5.05
C LEU A 131 18.43 -17.15 5.87
N ASP A 132 18.22 -17.23 7.18
CA ASP A 132 18.00 -16.07 8.06
C ASP A 132 19.10 -15.01 7.98
N GLU A 133 20.36 -15.42 8.02
CA GLU A 133 21.52 -14.52 7.92
C GLU A 133 21.70 -13.96 6.50
N ALA A 134 21.12 -14.62 5.49
CA ALA A 134 21.23 -14.25 4.09
C ALA A 134 20.10 -13.33 3.60
N ILE A 135 19.07 -13.06 4.41
CA ILE A 135 17.89 -12.25 4.01
C ILE A 135 18.30 -10.86 3.52
N VAL A 136 19.08 -10.12 4.33
CA VAL A 136 19.50 -8.75 3.99
C VAL A 136 20.42 -8.73 2.76
N PRO A 137 21.47 -9.60 2.66
CA PRO A 137 22.28 -9.71 1.45
C PRO A 137 21.47 -10.04 0.19
N ILE A 138 20.53 -10.99 0.27
CA ILE A 138 19.69 -11.38 -0.86
C ILE A 138 18.81 -10.22 -1.30
N ALA A 139 18.15 -9.53 -0.37
CA ALA A 139 17.34 -8.36 -0.69
C ALA A 139 18.16 -7.24 -1.36
N ALA A 140 19.37 -6.98 -0.88
CA ALA A 140 20.28 -5.99 -1.48
C ALA A 140 20.69 -6.38 -2.92
N VAL A 141 21.00 -7.66 -3.16
CA VAL A 141 21.31 -8.17 -4.51
C VAL A 141 20.10 -8.06 -5.43
N ILE A 142 18.90 -8.43 -4.97
CA ILE A 142 17.67 -8.30 -5.75
C ILE A 142 17.43 -6.83 -6.12
N LEU A 143 17.51 -5.91 -5.17
CA LEU A 143 17.35 -4.47 -5.42
C LEU A 143 18.38 -3.96 -6.41
N PHE A 144 19.66 -4.32 -6.23
CA PHE A 144 20.73 -3.94 -7.15
C PHE A 144 20.43 -4.40 -8.58
N LEU A 145 20.07 -5.67 -8.77
CA LEU A 145 19.74 -6.24 -10.09
C LEU A 145 18.49 -5.59 -10.69
N LEU A 146 17.45 -5.33 -9.89
CA LEU A 146 16.24 -4.65 -10.34
C LEU A 146 16.54 -3.23 -10.80
N PHE A 147 17.31 -2.45 -10.03
CA PHE A 147 17.69 -1.08 -10.42
C PHE A 147 18.61 -1.05 -11.64
N VAL A 148 19.57 -1.97 -11.76
CA VAL A 148 20.42 -2.12 -12.96
C VAL A 148 19.56 -2.43 -14.19
N PHE A 149 18.54 -3.28 -14.05
CA PHE A 149 17.63 -3.60 -15.15
C PHE A 149 16.70 -2.43 -15.50
N GLN A 150 16.21 -1.68 -14.51
CA GLN A 150 15.37 -0.49 -14.70
C GLN A 150 16.08 0.64 -15.45
N GLN A 151 17.41 0.76 -15.34
CA GLN A 151 18.20 1.75 -16.09
C GLN A 151 18.07 1.62 -17.62
N ARG A 152 17.68 0.44 -18.14
CA ARG A 152 17.46 0.20 -19.57
C ARG A 152 16.07 0.62 -20.07
N GLY A 153 15.23 1.16 -19.19
CA GLY A 153 13.90 1.68 -19.50
C GLY A 153 12.77 0.89 -18.81
N THR A 154 11.78 1.62 -18.31
CA THR A 154 10.63 1.07 -17.57
C THR A 154 9.67 0.24 -18.43
N ALA A 155 9.69 0.43 -19.75
CA ALA A 155 8.84 -0.31 -20.69
C ALA A 155 9.14 -1.82 -20.70
N GLY A 156 10.42 -2.21 -20.62
CA GLY A 156 10.83 -3.61 -20.56
C GLY A 156 10.39 -4.29 -19.26
N VAL A 157 10.52 -3.58 -18.13
CA VAL A 157 10.10 -4.05 -16.80
C VAL A 157 8.59 -4.30 -16.77
N GLY A 158 7.80 -3.32 -17.20
CA GLY A 158 6.33 -3.46 -17.20
C GLY A 158 5.82 -4.62 -18.07
N SER A 159 6.54 -4.97 -19.15
CA SER A 159 6.16 -6.09 -20.02
C SER A 159 6.37 -7.47 -19.40
N VAL A 160 7.38 -7.61 -18.51
CA VAL A 160 7.68 -8.87 -17.80
C VAL A 160 6.82 -8.98 -16.53
N PHE A 161 6.67 -7.88 -15.80
CA PHE A 161 5.89 -7.85 -14.56
C PHE A 161 4.38 -8.01 -14.80
N GLY A 162 3.84 -7.52 -15.93
CA GLY A 162 2.42 -7.66 -16.26
C GLY A 162 1.89 -9.10 -16.19
N PRO A 163 2.46 -10.05 -16.96
CA PRO A 163 2.06 -11.46 -16.90
C PRO A 163 2.23 -12.09 -15.50
N ILE A 164 3.32 -11.77 -14.80
CA ILE A 164 3.58 -12.27 -13.43
C ILE A 164 2.47 -11.80 -12.49
N MET A 165 2.08 -10.54 -12.56
CA MET A 165 0.98 -9.98 -11.77
C MET A 165 -0.36 -10.62 -12.09
N VAL A 166 -0.63 -10.97 -13.35
CA VAL A 166 -1.86 -11.70 -13.71
C VAL A 166 -1.88 -13.08 -13.05
N VAL A 167 -0.77 -13.84 -13.12
CA VAL A 167 -0.66 -15.15 -12.45
C VAL A 167 -0.82 -15.00 -10.95
N TRP A 168 -0.22 -13.97 -10.35
CA TRP A 168 -0.34 -13.65 -8.94
C TRP A 168 -1.81 -13.39 -8.54
N PHE A 169 -2.50 -12.47 -9.23
CA PHE A 169 -3.89 -12.16 -8.94
C PHE A 169 -4.83 -13.34 -9.16
N LEU A 170 -4.60 -14.15 -10.19
CA LEU A 170 -5.37 -15.39 -10.39
C LEU A 170 -5.15 -16.38 -9.25
N THR A 171 -3.92 -16.50 -8.77
CA THR A 171 -3.60 -17.35 -7.62
C THR A 171 -4.32 -16.87 -6.36
N LEU A 172 -4.26 -15.56 -6.07
CA LEU A 172 -4.99 -14.96 -4.96
C LEU A 172 -6.51 -15.11 -5.09
N ALA A 173 -7.06 -14.96 -6.30
CA ALA A 173 -8.48 -15.14 -6.55
C ALA A 173 -8.91 -16.60 -6.30
N CYS A 174 -8.18 -17.58 -6.82
CA CYS A 174 -8.46 -18.99 -6.59
C CYS A 174 -8.37 -19.37 -5.10
N LEU A 175 -7.31 -18.94 -4.41
CA LEU A 175 -7.13 -19.19 -2.98
C LEU A 175 -8.19 -18.46 -2.14
N GLY A 176 -8.51 -17.22 -2.48
CA GLY A 176 -9.54 -16.42 -1.82
C GLY A 176 -10.94 -17.03 -1.98
N ILE A 177 -11.31 -17.45 -3.19
CA ILE A 177 -12.58 -18.15 -3.43
C ILE A 177 -12.63 -19.46 -2.63
N SER A 178 -11.56 -20.25 -2.64
CA SER A 178 -11.47 -21.48 -1.84
C SER A 178 -11.65 -21.20 -0.35
N GLY A 179 -11.02 -20.14 0.16
CA GLY A 179 -11.17 -19.70 1.55
C GLY A 179 -12.58 -19.24 1.91
N ILE A 180 -13.25 -18.50 1.02
CA ILE A 180 -14.64 -18.05 1.21
C ILE A 180 -15.60 -19.24 1.22
N VAL A 181 -15.40 -20.23 0.35
CA VAL A 181 -16.25 -21.44 0.32
C VAL A 181 -16.11 -22.24 1.61
N GLN A 182 -14.90 -22.31 2.19
CA GLN A 182 -14.67 -23.00 3.46
C GLN A 182 -15.22 -22.23 4.67
N ASN A 183 -15.17 -20.89 4.63
CA ASN A 183 -15.61 -20.03 5.72
C ASN A 183 -16.51 -18.89 5.18
N PRO A 184 -17.79 -19.19 4.85
CA PRO A 184 -18.69 -18.20 4.27
C PRO A 184 -18.98 -17.02 5.20
N ASP A 185 -18.82 -17.24 6.51
CA ASP A 185 -18.93 -16.21 7.55
C ASP A 185 -17.99 -15.02 7.32
N VAL A 186 -16.89 -15.18 6.58
CA VAL A 186 -15.96 -14.08 6.24
C VAL A 186 -16.66 -12.93 5.50
N ILE A 187 -17.73 -13.21 4.75
CA ILE A 187 -18.52 -12.19 4.03
C ILE A 187 -19.16 -11.20 5.01
N SER A 188 -19.39 -11.59 6.26
CA SER A 188 -19.95 -10.68 7.28
C SER A 188 -19.03 -9.49 7.55
N ALA A 189 -17.72 -9.60 7.28
CA ALA A 189 -16.74 -8.52 7.44
C ALA A 189 -17.05 -7.29 6.56
N VAL A 190 -17.86 -7.43 5.49
CA VAL A 190 -18.34 -6.30 4.69
C VAL A 190 -19.15 -5.31 5.54
N ASN A 191 -19.80 -5.78 6.61
CA ASN A 191 -20.55 -4.91 7.51
C ASN A 191 -19.58 -4.03 8.34
N PRO A 192 -19.65 -2.68 8.26
CA PRO A 192 -18.77 -1.77 8.98
C PRO A 192 -18.92 -1.85 10.51
N THR A 193 -19.99 -2.47 11.02
CA THR A 193 -20.14 -2.68 12.47
C THR A 193 -18.99 -3.50 13.06
N TYR A 194 -18.41 -4.44 12.32
CA TYR A 194 -17.26 -5.23 12.78
C TYR A 194 -16.03 -4.34 13.00
N ALA A 195 -15.77 -3.39 12.11
CA ALA A 195 -14.71 -2.40 12.27
C ALA A 195 -14.92 -1.51 13.52
N ILE A 196 -16.16 -1.07 13.77
CA ILE A 196 -16.49 -0.26 14.95
C ILE A 196 -16.33 -1.07 16.23
N HIS A 197 -16.86 -2.30 16.26
CA HIS A 197 -16.73 -3.20 17.41
C HIS A 197 -15.27 -3.53 17.72
N PHE A 198 -14.44 -3.70 16.69
CA PHE A 198 -13.01 -3.92 16.85
C PHE A 198 -12.34 -2.80 17.64
N PHE A 199 -12.63 -1.52 17.32
CA PHE A 199 -12.09 -0.38 18.06
C PHE A 199 -12.61 -0.30 19.49
N LEU A 200 -13.91 -0.58 19.68
CA LEU A 200 -14.54 -0.54 21.00
C LEU A 200 -13.93 -1.59 21.94
N GLN A 201 -13.60 -2.77 21.41
CA GLN A 201 -13.01 -3.89 22.17
C GLN A 201 -11.50 -3.73 22.38
N ASN A 202 -10.74 -3.35 21.35
CA ASN A 202 -9.27 -3.34 21.40
C ASN A 202 -8.67 -1.98 21.78
N ARG A 203 -9.48 -0.91 21.88
CA ARG A 203 -9.11 0.46 22.30
C ARG A 203 -7.69 0.89 21.87
N GLY A 204 -6.74 0.95 22.81
CA GLY A 204 -5.36 1.40 22.58
C GLY A 204 -4.58 0.50 21.62
N SER A 205 -4.73 -0.82 21.73
CA SER A 205 -4.13 -1.76 20.78
C SER A 205 -4.77 -1.65 19.40
N GLY A 206 -6.09 -1.41 19.34
CA GLY A 206 -6.80 -1.14 18.09
C GLY A 206 -6.28 0.09 17.35
N PHE A 207 -5.85 1.13 18.07
CA PHE A 207 -5.21 2.32 17.48
C PHE A 207 -3.81 2.03 16.92
N LEU A 208 -3.04 1.12 17.54
CA LEU A 208 -1.72 0.73 17.02
C LEU A 208 -1.87 -0.14 15.76
N VAL A 209 -2.88 -1.00 15.73
CA VAL A 209 -3.22 -1.86 14.58
C VAL A 209 -3.72 -1.04 13.39
N LEU A 210 -4.33 0.13 13.63
CA LEU A 210 -4.64 1.10 12.57
C LEU A 210 -3.40 1.49 11.76
N GLY A 211 -2.24 1.58 12.40
CA GLY A 211 -0.98 1.83 11.70
C GLY A 211 -0.64 0.71 10.71
N ALA A 212 -0.90 -0.55 11.09
CA ALA A 212 -0.75 -1.68 10.18
C ALA A 212 -1.81 -1.69 9.07
N ILE A 213 -3.06 -1.32 9.37
CA ILE A 213 -4.14 -1.22 8.36
C ILE A 213 -3.87 -0.09 7.37
N PHE A 214 -3.19 0.98 7.79
CA PHE A 214 -2.82 2.09 6.91
C PHE A 214 -1.90 1.64 5.77
N LEU A 215 -1.09 0.60 5.98
CA LEU A 215 -0.25 -0.01 4.94
C LEU A 215 -1.07 -0.54 3.76
N VAL A 216 -2.37 -0.81 3.93
CA VAL A 216 -3.23 -1.26 2.83
C VAL A 216 -3.54 -0.12 1.85
N VAL A 217 -3.32 1.12 2.26
CA VAL A 217 -3.70 2.33 1.51
C VAL A 217 -2.50 3.00 0.84
N THR A 218 -1.29 2.53 1.14
CA THR A 218 -0.06 2.94 0.46
C THR A 218 0.03 2.25 -0.89
#